data_AF-A0A954XE51-F1
#
_entry.id   AF-A0A954XE51-F1
#
_cell.length_a   1.000
_cell.length_b   1.000
_cell.length_c   1.000
_cell.angle_alpha   90.00
_cell.angle_beta   90.00
_cell.angle_gamma   90.00
#
_symmetry.space_group_name_H-M   'P 1'
#
loop_
_entity.id
_entity.type
_entity.pdbx_description
1 polymer ?
#
loop_
_entity_poly.entity_id
_entity_poly.type
_entity_poly.pdbx_seq_one_letter_code
_entity_poly.pdbx_strand_id
1 'polypeptide(L)'
;MASDFRLKEQLPNLTNRIIETYRVVGKINHLGHCPLPRYEVIVSALEDIKEVLYPGYRNREGLHIGNVLYHVGDIVDGLHDKLTTQIARALHHDDRVRGNAENCTEDYEAKGQAMAIEFLERLPELRRILATDVQAAYDGDPACRNLDEVIFCYPGLEAVTVYRIANQLFRLGVPFIPRMMTEWAHKETGIDIHPGATIGDHFFIDHGTGVVIGETCTIGSHVKLYQGVTLGALSFPTDQEGNLLRDVKRHPTIED
;
A
#
# COMPACT_ATOMS: atom_id res chain seq x y z
N MET A 1 18.27 40.89 19.99
CA MET A 1 17.94 40.59 21.40
C MET A 1 17.91 39.09 21.56
N ALA A 2 18.49 38.56 22.63
CA ALA A 2 18.43 37.13 22.93
C ALA A 2 17.00 36.74 23.36
N SER A 3 16.63 35.47 23.18
CA SER A 3 15.33 34.94 23.60
C SER A 3 15.15 35.05 25.12
N ASP A 4 13.96 35.44 25.58
CA ASP A 4 13.61 35.44 27.00
C ASP A 4 13.18 34.04 27.46
N PHE A 5 14.06 33.37 28.19
CA PHE A 5 13.82 31.99 28.65
C PHE A 5 12.74 31.88 29.73
N ARG A 6 12.37 32.96 30.43
CA ARG A 6 11.31 32.94 31.45
C ARG A 6 9.94 32.61 30.87
N LEU A 7 9.71 32.93 29.60
CA LEU A 7 8.48 32.56 28.91
C LEU A 7 8.30 31.04 28.77
N LYS A 8 9.37 30.24 28.88
CA LYS A 8 9.27 28.78 28.87
C LYS A 8 8.59 28.20 30.11
N GLU A 9 8.47 28.97 31.19
CA GLU A 9 7.73 28.56 32.39
C GLU A 9 6.23 28.35 32.13
N GLN A 10 5.70 28.88 31.02
CA GLN A 10 4.31 28.67 30.59
C GLN A 10 4.08 27.32 29.89
N LEU A 11 5.15 26.66 29.41
CA LEU A 11 5.04 25.43 28.61
C LEU A 11 4.34 24.29 29.36
N PRO A 12 4.58 24.03 30.66
CA PRO A 12 3.86 22.97 31.38
C PRO A 12 2.34 23.18 31.42
N ASN A 13 1.88 24.43 31.56
CA ASN A 13 0.44 24.74 31.52
C ASN A 13 -0.14 24.45 30.13
N LEU A 14 0.54 24.90 29.07
CA LEU A 14 0.16 24.58 27.69
C LEU A 14 0.11 23.06 27.47
N THR A 15 1.12 22.31 27.93
CA THR A 15 1.16 20.86 27.84
C THR A 15 -0.04 20.20 28.52
N ASN A 16 -0.40 20.63 29.73
CA ASN A 16 -1.57 20.11 30.43
C ASN A 16 -2.87 20.37 29.65
N ARG A 17 -3.03 21.58 29.09
CA ARG A 17 -4.18 21.90 28.25
C ARG A 17 -4.24 21.04 26.99
N ILE A 18 -3.11 20.71 26.38
CA ILE A 18 -3.03 19.79 25.23
C ILE A 18 -3.42 18.37 25.65
N ILE A 19 -2.87 17.86 26.75
CA ILE A 19 -3.18 16.51 27.26
C ILE A 19 -4.67 16.36 27.56
N GLU A 20 -5.31 17.41 28.10
CA GLU A 20 -6.74 17.38 28.35
C GLU A 20 -7.55 17.19 27.05
N THR A 21 -7.07 17.73 25.92
CA THR A 21 -7.74 17.51 24.63
C THR A 21 -7.71 16.04 24.18
N TYR A 22 -6.71 15.25 24.58
CA TYR A 22 -6.65 13.82 24.28
C TYR A 22 -7.78 13.04 24.96
N ARG A 23 -8.28 13.53 26.09
CA ARG A 23 -9.42 12.92 26.80
C ARG A 23 -10.75 13.42 26.25
N VAL A 24 -10.86 14.73 26.01
CA VAL A 24 -12.12 15.36 25.58
C VAL A 24 -12.46 15.05 24.12
N VAL A 25 -11.46 15.07 23.21
CA VAL A 25 -11.67 14.80 21.79
C VAL A 25 -11.65 13.31 21.51
N GLY A 26 -10.64 12.59 22.01
CA GLY A 26 -10.52 11.12 22.03
C GLY A 26 -10.45 10.39 20.68
N LYS A 27 -10.89 11.00 19.57
CA LYS A 27 -11.05 10.35 18.26
C LYS A 27 -9.82 10.38 17.36
N ILE A 28 -8.87 11.27 17.63
CA ILE A 28 -7.67 11.51 16.79
C ILE A 28 -6.38 11.07 17.47
N ASN A 29 -6.50 10.26 18.51
CA ASN A 29 -5.38 9.72 19.28
C ASN A 29 -5.57 8.21 19.50
N HIS A 30 -4.49 7.45 19.35
CA HIS A 30 -4.49 6.02 19.64
C HIS A 30 -3.53 5.75 20.82
N LEU A 31 -4.01 6.06 22.02
CA LEU A 31 -3.26 5.87 23.27
C LEU A 31 -3.70 4.56 23.93
N GLY A 32 -2.75 3.71 24.31
CA GLY A 32 -3.02 2.44 24.96
C GLY A 32 -1.93 1.39 24.71
N HIS A 33 -2.26 0.14 24.97
CA HIS A 33 -1.32 -0.99 24.91
C HIS A 33 -1.47 -1.87 23.66
N CYS A 34 -2.31 -1.45 22.70
CA CYS A 34 -2.53 -2.15 21.43
C CYS A 34 -1.85 -1.36 20.31
N PRO A 35 -0.59 -1.64 19.94
CA PRO A 35 0.10 -0.86 18.92
C PRO A 35 -0.55 -1.05 17.54
N LEU A 36 -0.71 0.05 16.79
CA LEU A 36 -1.11 0.02 15.39
C LEU A 36 0.04 -0.47 14.49
N PRO A 37 -0.26 -0.84 13.23
CA PRO A 37 0.77 -1.02 12.22
C PRO A 37 1.65 0.22 12.09
N ARG A 38 2.96 0.03 11.94
CA ARG A 38 3.95 1.09 11.81
C ARG A 38 4.16 1.41 10.34
N TYR A 39 3.81 2.63 9.94
CA TYR A 39 3.97 3.11 8.56
C TYR A 39 5.39 2.93 8.02
N GLU A 40 6.41 3.31 8.79
CA GLU A 40 7.82 3.18 8.41
C GLU A 40 8.23 1.72 8.12
N VAL A 41 7.69 0.76 8.89
CA VAL A 41 8.00 -0.67 8.71
C VAL A 41 7.31 -1.20 7.46
N ILE A 42 6.09 -0.74 7.17
CA ILE A 42 5.36 -1.11 5.96
C ILE A 42 6.08 -0.58 4.71
N VAL A 43 6.56 0.67 4.74
CA VAL A 43 7.36 1.24 3.64
C VAL A 43 8.68 0.48 3.48
N SER A 44 9.38 0.15 4.57
CA SER A 44 10.57 -0.70 4.49
C SER A 44 10.28 -2.08 3.88
N ALA A 45 9.17 -2.72 4.27
CA ALA A 45 8.78 -4.01 3.69
C ALA A 45 8.44 -3.88 2.19
N LEU A 46 7.86 -2.75 1.77
CA LEU A 46 7.59 -2.48 0.35
C LEU A 46 8.89 -2.36 -0.47
N GLU A 47 9.90 -1.68 0.06
CA GLU A 47 11.23 -1.61 -0.57
C GLU A 47 11.90 -2.98 -0.67
N ASP A 48 11.83 -3.77 0.40
CA ASP A 48 12.34 -5.15 0.43
C ASP A 48 11.64 -6.05 -0.61
N ILE A 49 10.31 -5.93 -0.76
CA ILE A 49 9.55 -6.66 -1.79
C ILE A 49 10.01 -6.20 -3.19
N LYS A 50 10.19 -4.90 -3.43
CA LYS A 50 10.68 -4.39 -4.72
C LYS A 50 12.09 -4.90 -5.04
N GLU A 51 12.96 -5.06 -4.06
CA GLU A 51 14.29 -5.66 -4.21
C GLU A 51 14.19 -7.13 -4.67
N VAL A 52 13.20 -7.89 -4.17
CA VAL A 52 12.94 -9.27 -4.62
C VAL A 52 12.32 -9.32 -6.02
N LEU A 53 11.43 -8.38 -6.36
CA LEU A 53 10.75 -8.34 -7.66
C LEU A 53 11.71 -7.91 -8.79
N TYR A 54 12.58 -6.94 -8.52
CA TYR A 54 13.52 -6.34 -9.48
C TYR A 54 14.98 -6.44 -8.99
N PRO A 55 15.53 -7.65 -8.79
CA PRO A 55 16.89 -7.81 -8.27
C PRO A 55 17.91 -7.18 -9.23
N GLY A 56 18.76 -6.31 -8.69
CA GLY A 56 19.79 -5.60 -9.45
C GLY A 56 19.43 -4.18 -9.92
N TYR A 57 18.17 -3.73 -9.73
CA TYR A 57 17.73 -2.38 -10.09
C TYR A 57 17.65 -1.40 -8.92
N ARG A 58 17.85 -1.90 -7.69
CA ARG A 58 17.56 -1.16 -6.46
C ARG A 58 18.82 -1.04 -5.60
N ASN A 59 18.86 -1.67 -4.43
CA ASN A 59 19.83 -1.32 -3.39
C ASN A 59 21.19 -2.04 -3.52
N ARG A 60 21.24 -3.20 -4.20
CA ARG A 60 22.45 -4.03 -4.25
C ARG A 60 23.02 -4.19 -5.65
N GLU A 61 24.26 -3.75 -5.82
CA GLU A 61 25.09 -4.01 -7.01
C GLU A 61 25.78 -5.38 -6.93
N GLY A 62 26.15 -5.95 -8.08
CA GLY A 62 26.92 -7.20 -8.14
C GLY A 62 26.12 -8.47 -7.79
N LEU A 63 24.80 -8.41 -7.88
CA LEU A 63 23.96 -9.61 -7.82
C LEU A 63 24.18 -10.47 -9.06
N HIS A 64 24.38 -11.77 -8.84
CA HIS A 64 24.51 -12.77 -9.89
C HIS A 64 23.96 -14.10 -9.39
N ILE A 65 23.78 -15.08 -10.30
CA ILE A 65 23.07 -16.32 -9.97
C ILE A 65 23.70 -17.12 -8.81
N GLY A 66 25.00 -16.92 -8.56
CA GLY A 66 25.73 -17.59 -7.49
C GLY A 66 25.53 -16.99 -6.09
N ASN A 67 25.06 -15.74 -5.98
CA ASN A 67 24.84 -15.07 -4.70
C ASN A 67 23.38 -14.68 -4.43
N VAL A 68 22.53 -14.62 -5.46
CA VAL A 68 21.15 -14.13 -5.36
C VAL A 68 20.29 -14.98 -4.42
N LEU A 69 20.58 -16.28 -4.31
CA LEU A 69 19.87 -17.17 -3.39
C LEU A 69 19.99 -16.70 -1.92
N TYR A 70 21.19 -16.31 -1.50
CA TYR A 70 21.44 -15.85 -0.13
C TYR A 70 20.81 -14.47 0.11
N HIS A 71 20.87 -13.59 -0.89
CA HIS A 71 20.27 -12.25 -0.82
C HIS A 71 18.76 -12.31 -0.70
N VAL A 72 18.09 -13.04 -1.61
CA VAL A 72 16.63 -13.18 -1.59
C VAL A 72 16.18 -13.95 -0.35
N GLY A 73 16.93 -14.97 0.08
CA GLY A 73 16.62 -15.73 1.30
C GLY A 73 16.59 -14.85 2.55
N ASP A 74 17.60 -13.99 2.74
CA ASP A 74 17.68 -13.05 3.87
C ASP A 74 16.52 -12.03 3.85
N ILE A 75 16.20 -11.50 2.67
CA ILE A 75 15.08 -10.55 2.53
C ILE A 75 13.73 -11.22 2.81
N VAL A 76 13.50 -12.43 2.29
CA VAL A 76 12.24 -13.15 2.49
C VAL A 76 12.02 -13.51 3.97
N ASP A 77 13.08 -13.90 4.69
CA ASP A 77 13.03 -14.14 6.13
C ASP A 77 12.67 -12.86 6.90
N GLY A 78 13.36 -11.74 6.62
CA GLY A 78 13.05 -10.46 7.23
C GLY A 78 11.64 -9.94 6.87
N LEU A 79 11.16 -10.20 5.65
CA LEU A 79 9.80 -9.85 5.22
C LEU A 79 8.74 -10.66 5.96
N HIS A 80 8.96 -11.96 6.16
CA HIS A 80 8.06 -12.81 6.93
C HIS A 80 7.82 -12.22 8.33
N ASP A 81 8.88 -11.84 9.04
CA ASP A 81 8.77 -11.29 10.39
C ASP A 81 8.09 -9.92 10.40
N LYS A 82 8.50 -9.02 9.50
CA LYS A 82 7.91 -7.67 9.38
C LYS A 82 6.41 -7.77 9.08
N LEU A 83 6.02 -8.56 8.07
CA LEU A 83 4.64 -8.69 7.63
C LEU A 83 3.78 -9.38 8.70
N THR A 84 4.25 -10.46 9.32
CA THR A 84 3.54 -11.16 10.40
C THR A 84 3.10 -10.19 11.48
N THR A 85 4.05 -9.45 12.05
CA THR A 85 3.74 -8.50 13.13
C THR A 85 2.86 -7.34 12.66
N GLN A 86 3.05 -6.80 11.45
CA GLN A 86 2.22 -5.69 10.98
C GLN A 86 0.79 -6.13 10.68
N ILE A 87 0.60 -7.29 10.04
CA ILE A 87 -0.71 -7.87 9.74
C ILE A 87 -1.44 -8.22 11.03
N ALA A 88 -0.78 -8.87 11.99
CA ALA A 88 -1.36 -9.19 13.29
C ALA A 88 -1.90 -7.95 14.02
N ARG A 89 -1.14 -6.85 14.02
CA ARG A 89 -1.57 -5.56 14.58
C ARG A 89 -2.76 -4.96 13.84
N ALA A 90 -2.78 -5.08 12.51
CA ALA A 90 -3.89 -4.58 11.70
C ALA A 90 -5.19 -5.35 11.98
N LEU A 91 -5.12 -6.68 12.01
CA LEU A 91 -6.25 -7.56 12.31
C LEU A 91 -6.81 -7.31 13.72
N HIS A 92 -5.94 -7.31 14.73
CA HIS A 92 -6.33 -7.07 16.11
C HIS A 92 -7.01 -5.71 16.27
N HIS A 93 -6.50 -4.67 15.60
CA HIS A 93 -7.13 -3.37 15.63
C HIS A 93 -8.51 -3.36 14.96
N ASP A 94 -8.62 -3.96 13.77
CA ASP A 94 -9.88 -3.99 13.02
C ASP A 94 -10.99 -4.73 13.78
N ASP A 95 -10.69 -5.88 14.38
CA ASP A 95 -11.65 -6.62 15.19
C ASP A 95 -12.09 -5.86 16.44
N ARG A 96 -11.17 -5.14 17.09
CA ARG A 96 -11.51 -4.27 18.22
C ARG A 96 -12.44 -3.14 17.81
N VAL A 97 -12.22 -2.53 16.63
CA VAL A 97 -13.10 -1.48 16.10
C VAL A 97 -14.48 -2.03 15.74
N ARG A 98 -14.56 -3.27 15.25
CA ARG A 98 -15.83 -3.96 14.94
C ARG A 98 -16.59 -4.45 16.17
N GLY A 99 -15.99 -4.36 17.37
CA GLY A 99 -16.59 -4.84 18.62
C GLY A 99 -16.45 -6.35 18.85
N ASN A 100 -15.61 -7.04 18.07
CA ASN A 100 -15.40 -8.49 18.18
C ASN A 100 -14.36 -8.87 19.26
N ALA A 101 -13.57 -7.91 19.73
CA ALA A 101 -12.44 -8.14 20.64
C ALA A 101 -12.83 -8.27 22.14
N GLU A 102 -14.12 -8.36 22.49
CA GLU A 102 -14.52 -8.60 23.90
C GLU A 102 -14.00 -9.94 24.43
N ASN A 103 -13.67 -10.89 23.55
CA ASN A 103 -13.03 -12.16 23.88
C ASN A 103 -11.61 -12.23 23.29
N CYS A 104 -10.58 -11.86 24.08
CA CYS A 104 -9.15 -11.98 23.75
C CYS A 104 -8.67 -13.46 23.64
N THR A 105 -9.33 -14.28 22.84
CA THR A 105 -8.98 -15.69 22.61
C THR A 105 -8.36 -15.95 21.25
N GLU A 106 -8.40 -14.98 20.34
CA GLU A 106 -7.84 -15.14 19.01
C GLU A 106 -6.32 -14.88 18.96
N ASP A 107 -5.60 -15.80 18.33
CA ASP A 107 -4.17 -15.64 18.06
C ASP A 107 -3.96 -14.89 16.75
N TYR A 108 -3.90 -13.56 16.86
CA TYR A 108 -3.65 -12.68 15.72
C TYR A 108 -2.24 -12.84 15.14
N GLU A 109 -1.26 -13.29 15.92
CA GLU A 109 0.10 -13.49 15.44
C GLU A 109 0.12 -14.71 14.50
N ALA A 110 -0.49 -15.82 14.90
CA ALA A 110 -0.64 -17.00 14.03
C ALA A 110 -1.42 -16.70 12.75
N LYS A 111 -2.50 -15.91 12.83
CA LYS A 111 -3.24 -15.43 11.64
C LYS A 111 -2.35 -14.56 10.74
N GLY A 112 -1.65 -13.59 11.33
CA GLY A 112 -0.72 -12.72 10.62
C GLY A 112 0.38 -13.50 9.92
N GLN A 113 0.91 -14.53 10.57
CA GLN A 113 1.94 -15.41 10.04
C GLN A 113 1.45 -16.21 8.83
N ALA A 114 0.27 -16.83 8.95
CA ALA A 114 -0.33 -17.58 7.84
C ALA A 114 -0.56 -16.69 6.61
N MET A 115 -1.08 -15.48 6.81
CA MET A 115 -1.29 -14.51 5.74
C MET A 115 0.01 -13.98 5.14
N ALA A 116 1.06 -13.81 5.94
CA ALA A 116 2.38 -13.40 5.46
C ALA A 116 2.98 -14.47 4.55
N ILE A 117 2.92 -15.75 4.94
CA ILE A 117 3.38 -16.87 4.11
C ILE A 117 2.58 -16.93 2.81
N GLU A 118 1.25 -16.88 2.89
CA GLU A 118 0.38 -16.93 1.70
C GLU A 118 0.68 -15.76 0.74
N PHE A 119 0.96 -14.56 1.26
CA PHE A 119 1.39 -13.43 0.44
C PHE A 119 2.75 -13.67 -0.22
N LEU A 120 3.75 -14.16 0.53
CA LEU A 120 5.10 -14.41 0.03
C LEU A 120 5.11 -15.47 -1.08
N GLU A 121 4.24 -16.48 -0.98
CA GLU A 121 4.05 -17.52 -2.03
C GLU A 121 3.54 -16.94 -3.36
N ARG A 122 2.92 -15.74 -3.36
CA ARG A 122 2.42 -15.07 -4.56
C ARG A 122 3.47 -14.22 -5.28
N LEU A 123 4.64 -13.97 -4.68
CA LEU A 123 5.70 -13.15 -5.27
C LEU A 123 6.19 -13.64 -6.65
N PRO A 124 6.37 -14.95 -6.90
CA PRO A 124 6.79 -15.43 -8.22
C PRO A 124 5.78 -15.08 -9.33
N GLU A 125 4.49 -15.21 -9.06
CA GLU A 125 3.44 -14.88 -10.03
C GLU A 125 3.29 -13.37 -10.22
N LEU A 126 3.36 -12.62 -9.12
CA LEU A 126 3.40 -11.16 -9.17
C LEU A 126 4.54 -10.66 -10.08
N ARG A 127 5.72 -11.29 -9.99
CA ARG A 127 6.86 -10.97 -10.85
C ARG A 127 6.61 -11.28 -12.33
N ARG A 128 5.84 -12.33 -12.65
CA ARG A 128 5.44 -12.63 -14.05
C ARG A 128 4.50 -11.56 -14.59
N ILE A 129 3.48 -11.17 -13.83
CA ILE A 129 2.55 -10.12 -14.22
C ILE A 129 3.28 -8.79 -14.41
N LEU A 130 4.15 -8.40 -13.48
CA LEU A 130 4.91 -7.15 -13.61
C LEU A 130 5.84 -7.13 -14.82
N ALA A 131 6.37 -8.28 -15.26
CA ALA A 131 7.12 -8.35 -16.50
C ALA A 131 6.26 -7.96 -17.73
N THR A 132 4.97 -8.29 -17.72
CA THR A 132 4.03 -7.87 -18.77
C THR A 132 3.76 -6.36 -18.73
N ASP A 133 3.69 -5.75 -17.54
CA ASP A 133 3.49 -4.31 -17.39
C ASP A 133 4.73 -3.52 -17.86
N VAL A 134 5.94 -4.03 -17.56
CA VAL A 134 7.20 -3.46 -18.06
C VAL A 134 7.22 -3.51 -19.59
N GLN A 135 6.82 -4.63 -20.18
CA GLN A 135 6.74 -4.79 -21.63
C GLN A 135 5.70 -3.84 -22.24
N ALA A 136 4.52 -3.73 -21.63
CA ALA A 136 3.46 -2.82 -22.08
C ALA A 136 3.86 -1.34 -22.01
N ALA A 137 4.65 -0.95 -21.01
CA ALA A 137 5.21 0.39 -20.91
C ALA A 137 6.22 0.67 -22.04
N TYR A 138 7.13 -0.27 -22.31
CA TYR A 138 8.08 -0.16 -23.41
C TYR A 138 7.38 -0.10 -24.78
N ASP A 139 6.41 -0.97 -25.04
CA ASP A 139 5.64 -0.97 -26.29
C ASP A 139 4.71 0.26 -26.40
N GLY A 140 4.27 0.79 -25.26
CA GLY A 140 3.31 1.88 -25.14
C GLY A 140 3.89 3.27 -25.26
N ASP A 141 5.21 3.44 -25.09
CA ASP A 141 5.96 4.69 -25.17
C ASP A 141 7.07 4.62 -26.24
N PRO A 142 6.86 5.20 -27.44
CA PRO A 142 7.86 5.21 -28.50
C PRO A 142 9.18 5.93 -28.15
N ALA A 143 9.23 6.73 -27.08
CA ALA A 143 10.44 7.41 -26.63
C ALA A 143 11.30 6.55 -25.70
N CYS A 144 10.75 5.45 -25.16
CA CYS A 144 11.46 4.53 -24.29
C CYS A 144 12.58 3.81 -25.05
N ARG A 145 13.80 3.80 -24.49
CA ARG A 145 14.96 3.21 -25.20
C ARG A 145 15.13 1.73 -24.93
N ASN A 146 14.72 1.26 -23.76
CA ASN A 146 14.87 -0.13 -23.32
C ASN A 146 14.03 -0.38 -22.05
N LEU A 147 13.86 -1.66 -21.71
CA LEU A 147 13.11 -2.09 -20.52
C LEU A 147 13.76 -1.61 -19.20
N ASP A 148 15.08 -1.46 -19.17
CA ASP A 148 15.81 -1.05 -17.97
C ASP A 148 15.38 0.37 -17.56
N GLU A 149 15.22 1.29 -18.52
CA GLU A 149 14.73 2.65 -18.32
C GLU A 149 13.34 2.66 -17.66
N VAL A 150 12.45 1.77 -18.11
CA VAL A 150 11.11 1.59 -17.50
C VAL A 150 11.24 1.19 -16.04
N ILE A 151 12.03 0.16 -15.75
CA ILE A 151 12.19 -0.38 -14.38
C ILE A 151 12.85 0.67 -13.46
N PHE A 152 13.79 1.45 -13.98
CA PHE A 152 14.54 2.42 -13.20
C PHE A 152 13.73 3.64 -12.77
N CYS A 153 12.91 4.21 -13.65
CA CYS A 153 12.37 5.55 -13.39
C CYS A 153 10.95 5.84 -13.89
N TYR A 154 10.19 4.88 -14.44
CA TYR A 154 8.82 5.17 -14.88
C TYR A 154 7.86 5.22 -13.68
N PRO A 155 7.24 6.38 -13.38
CA PRO A 155 6.37 6.53 -12.20
C PRO A 155 5.10 5.67 -12.31
N GLY A 156 4.64 5.41 -13.54
CA GLY A 156 3.53 4.49 -13.80
C GLY A 156 3.82 3.07 -13.32
N LEU A 157 5.02 2.54 -13.62
CA LEU A 157 5.43 1.21 -13.16
C LEU A 157 5.59 1.16 -11.64
N GLU A 158 6.14 2.21 -11.01
CA GLU A 158 6.25 2.28 -9.55
C GLU A 158 4.86 2.20 -8.90
N ALA A 159 3.88 2.99 -9.36
CA ALA A 159 2.52 2.96 -8.83
C ALA A 159 1.82 1.62 -9.06
N VAL A 160 1.95 1.03 -10.27
CA VAL A 160 1.37 -0.29 -10.59
C VAL A 160 2.00 -1.39 -9.76
N THR A 161 3.33 -1.38 -9.56
CA THR A 161 4.03 -2.33 -8.69
C THR A 161 3.45 -2.32 -7.28
N VAL A 162 3.37 -1.14 -6.67
CA VAL A 162 2.85 -1.00 -5.31
C VAL A 162 1.39 -1.37 -5.22
N TYR A 163 0.57 -0.97 -6.20
CA TYR A 163 -0.83 -1.38 -6.28
C TYR A 163 -0.96 -2.89 -6.33
N ARG A 164 -0.20 -3.61 -7.18
CA ARG A 164 -0.33 -5.07 -7.29
C ARG A 164 0.09 -5.77 -6.00
N ILE A 165 1.12 -5.29 -5.32
CA ILE A 165 1.52 -5.76 -3.97
C ILE A 165 0.37 -5.56 -2.98
N ALA A 166 -0.15 -4.33 -2.90
CA ALA A 166 -1.23 -3.96 -2.00
C ALA A 166 -2.52 -4.75 -2.30
N ASN A 167 -2.84 -4.97 -3.58
CA ASN A 167 -4.00 -5.72 -4.02
C ASN A 167 -3.96 -7.16 -3.50
N GLN A 168 -2.80 -7.83 -3.53
CA GLN A 168 -2.70 -9.19 -2.97
C GLN A 168 -3.04 -9.21 -1.48
N LEU A 169 -2.50 -8.30 -0.69
CA LEU A 169 -2.82 -8.17 0.75
C LEU A 169 -4.30 -7.80 0.96
N PHE A 170 -4.88 -6.95 0.10
CA PHE A 170 -6.30 -6.61 0.13
C PHE A 170 -7.17 -7.84 -0.14
N ARG A 171 -6.81 -8.68 -1.12
CA ARG A 171 -7.52 -9.94 -1.43
C ARG A 171 -7.42 -10.98 -0.32
N LEU A 172 -6.35 -10.94 0.48
CA LEU A 172 -6.22 -11.73 1.70
C LEU A 172 -7.09 -11.20 2.85
N GLY A 173 -7.65 -9.98 2.73
CA GLY A 173 -8.45 -9.36 3.78
C GLY A 173 -7.61 -8.61 4.83
N VAL A 174 -6.36 -8.26 4.52
CA VAL A 174 -5.51 -7.46 5.43
C VAL A 174 -6.09 -6.04 5.56
N PRO A 175 -6.43 -5.57 6.78
CA PRO A 175 -6.95 -4.22 6.99
C PRO A 175 -5.87 -3.14 6.86
N PHE A 176 -6.25 -1.94 6.38
CA PHE A 176 -5.48 -0.68 6.32
C PHE A 176 -4.13 -0.69 5.57
N ILE A 177 -3.28 -1.70 5.76
CA ILE A 177 -1.94 -1.84 5.17
C ILE A 177 -1.97 -1.70 3.64
N PRO A 178 -2.89 -2.36 2.89
CA PRO A 178 -2.98 -2.15 1.45
C PRO A 178 -3.16 -0.67 1.07
N ARG A 179 -4.00 0.06 1.81
CA ARG A 179 -4.24 1.48 1.54
C ARG A 179 -3.05 2.34 1.94
N MET A 180 -2.34 2.00 3.03
CA MET A 180 -1.10 2.68 3.41
C MET A 180 -0.04 2.57 2.30
N MET A 181 0.06 1.41 1.66
CA MET A 181 0.95 1.18 0.52
C MET A 181 0.56 2.01 -0.70
N THR A 182 -0.71 1.97 -1.12
CA THR A 182 -1.14 2.72 -2.32
C THR A 182 -1.10 4.24 -2.10
N GLU A 183 -1.35 4.74 -0.88
CA GLU A 183 -1.18 6.17 -0.56
C GLU A 183 0.30 6.58 -0.52
N TRP A 184 1.21 5.66 -0.16
CA TRP A 184 2.65 5.89 -0.33
C TRP A 184 2.98 6.07 -1.82
N ALA A 185 2.51 5.18 -2.69
CA ALA A 185 2.72 5.32 -4.13
C ALA A 185 2.10 6.60 -4.70
N HIS A 186 0.89 6.95 -4.26
CA HIS A 186 0.22 8.20 -4.62
C HIS A 186 1.06 9.42 -4.23
N LYS A 187 1.65 9.44 -3.03
CA LYS A 187 2.56 10.50 -2.60
C LYS A 187 3.79 10.60 -3.51
N GLU A 188 4.40 9.47 -3.89
CA GLU A 188 5.64 9.47 -4.67
C GLU A 188 5.42 9.72 -6.18
N THR A 189 4.23 9.44 -6.71
CA THR A 189 3.97 9.46 -8.18
C THR A 189 2.84 10.38 -8.63
N GLY A 190 1.94 10.76 -7.72
CA GLY A 190 0.68 11.44 -8.05
C GLY A 190 -0.38 10.53 -8.69
N ILE A 191 -0.20 9.21 -8.64
CA ILE A 191 -1.15 8.21 -9.16
C ILE A 191 -1.88 7.56 -7.98
N ASP A 192 -3.19 7.78 -7.86
CA ASP A 192 -4.03 7.21 -6.82
C ASP A 192 -4.77 5.96 -7.33
N ILE A 193 -4.34 4.78 -6.89
CA ILE A 193 -5.00 3.51 -7.22
C ILE A 193 -5.51 2.89 -5.93
N HIS A 194 -6.83 2.71 -5.82
CA HIS A 194 -7.39 2.01 -4.68
C HIS A 194 -6.93 0.53 -4.68
N PRO A 195 -6.49 -0.04 -3.54
CA PRO A 195 -5.98 -1.41 -3.48
C PRO A 195 -7.05 -2.46 -3.84
N GLY A 196 -8.33 -2.11 -3.76
CA GLY A 196 -9.44 -2.99 -4.13
C GLY A 196 -9.76 -3.09 -5.63
N ALA A 197 -9.19 -2.20 -6.46
CA ALA A 197 -9.40 -2.24 -7.90
C ALA A 197 -8.97 -3.59 -8.49
N THR A 198 -9.53 -3.97 -9.64
CA THR A 198 -9.12 -5.17 -10.40
C THR A 198 -8.52 -4.71 -11.71
N ILE A 199 -7.25 -5.02 -11.95
CA ILE A 199 -6.52 -4.59 -13.15
C ILE A 199 -5.84 -5.81 -13.78
N GLY A 200 -6.10 -6.03 -15.07
CA GLY A 200 -5.51 -7.09 -15.90
C GLY A 200 -4.00 -6.95 -16.08
N ASP A 201 -3.43 -7.80 -16.92
CA ASP A 201 -2.00 -7.76 -17.27
C ASP A 201 -1.71 -6.74 -18.38
N HIS A 202 -0.43 -6.51 -18.69
CA HIS A 202 0.01 -5.52 -19.68
C HIS A 202 -0.57 -4.11 -19.44
N PHE A 203 -0.68 -3.69 -18.18
CA PHE A 203 -1.26 -2.40 -17.83
C PHE A 203 -0.18 -1.32 -17.79
N PHE A 204 -0.44 -0.19 -18.44
CA PHE A 204 0.51 0.91 -18.52
C PHE A 204 -0.15 2.26 -18.20
N ILE A 205 0.49 3.04 -17.34
CA ILE A 205 0.14 4.44 -17.09
C ILE A 205 1.32 5.31 -17.54
N ASP A 206 1.10 6.13 -18.57
CA ASP A 206 2.11 7.06 -19.06
C ASP A 206 1.95 8.43 -18.37
N HIS A 207 3.07 9.00 -17.92
CA HIS A 207 3.20 10.20 -17.07
C HIS A 207 2.48 10.13 -15.70
N GLY A 208 1.18 9.84 -15.69
CA GLY A 208 0.40 9.37 -14.54
C GLY A 208 -0.07 10.41 -13.53
N THR A 209 0.56 11.57 -13.39
CA THR A 209 0.14 12.55 -12.37
C THR A 209 -1.36 12.90 -12.48
N GLY A 210 -2.10 12.77 -11.37
CA GLY A 210 -3.53 13.04 -11.30
C GLY A 210 -4.43 11.88 -11.76
N VAL A 211 -3.88 10.70 -12.06
CA VAL A 211 -4.69 9.50 -12.29
C VAL A 211 -5.35 9.07 -10.98
N VAL A 212 -6.64 8.73 -11.05
CA VAL A 212 -7.43 8.21 -9.92
C VAL A 212 -8.21 6.97 -10.37
N ILE A 213 -8.00 5.83 -9.72
CA ILE A 213 -8.68 4.56 -10.00
C ILE A 213 -9.40 4.06 -8.73
N GLY A 214 -10.73 4.05 -8.76
CA GLY A 214 -11.53 3.75 -7.58
C GLY A 214 -11.67 2.27 -7.23
N GLU A 215 -12.10 2.01 -5.99
CA GLU A 215 -12.10 0.68 -5.35
C GLU A 215 -12.72 -0.44 -6.17
N THR A 216 -13.86 -0.19 -6.80
CA THR A 216 -14.60 -1.23 -7.51
C THR A 216 -14.32 -1.18 -9.01
N CYS A 217 -13.28 -0.47 -9.45
CA CYS A 217 -12.95 -0.38 -10.86
C CYS A 217 -12.46 -1.74 -11.37
N THR A 218 -12.84 -2.08 -12.60
CA THR A 218 -12.36 -3.28 -13.29
C THR A 218 -11.72 -2.82 -14.57
N ILE A 219 -10.46 -3.18 -14.80
CA ILE A 219 -9.68 -2.81 -15.98
C ILE A 219 -9.19 -4.12 -16.59
N GLY A 220 -9.44 -4.30 -17.88
CA GLY A 220 -8.97 -5.42 -18.68
C GLY A 220 -7.46 -5.45 -18.87
N SER A 221 -7.02 -6.30 -19.78
CA SER A 221 -5.62 -6.46 -20.17
C SER A 221 -5.25 -5.41 -21.23
N HIS A 222 -3.96 -5.10 -21.39
CA HIS A 222 -3.46 -4.17 -22.43
C HIS A 222 -4.02 -2.74 -22.37
N VAL A 223 -4.61 -2.33 -21.26
CA VAL A 223 -5.13 -0.97 -21.10
C VAL A 223 -3.99 0.02 -20.84
N LYS A 224 -4.04 1.15 -21.54
CA LYS A 224 -3.14 2.29 -21.35
C LYS A 224 -3.90 3.52 -20.86
N LEU A 225 -3.43 4.14 -19.77
CA LEU A 225 -3.93 5.41 -19.26
C LEU A 225 -2.87 6.52 -19.37
N TYR A 226 -3.35 7.76 -19.41
CA TYR A 226 -2.52 8.97 -19.38
C TYR A 226 -2.80 9.79 -18.11
N GLN A 227 -2.03 10.86 -17.90
CA GLN A 227 -2.19 11.78 -16.77
C GLN A 227 -3.62 12.32 -16.61
N GLY A 228 -4.06 12.54 -15.37
CA GLY A 228 -5.36 13.14 -15.04
C GLY A 228 -6.59 12.26 -15.27
N VAL A 229 -6.44 11.02 -15.75
CA VAL A 229 -7.59 10.11 -15.97
C VAL A 229 -8.23 9.74 -14.64
N THR A 230 -9.55 9.93 -14.52
CA THR A 230 -10.33 9.54 -13.34
C THR A 230 -11.31 8.42 -13.68
N LEU A 231 -11.09 7.24 -13.11
CA LEU A 231 -12.02 6.11 -13.10
C LEU A 231 -12.77 6.07 -11.75
N GLY A 232 -13.50 7.15 -11.49
CA GLY A 232 -14.22 7.44 -10.26
C GLY A 232 -15.71 7.06 -10.28
N ALA A 233 -16.45 7.44 -9.25
CA ALA A 233 -17.91 7.25 -9.16
C ALA A 233 -18.65 8.57 -9.46
N LEU A 234 -19.78 8.49 -10.16
CA LEU A 234 -20.65 9.66 -10.44
C LEU A 234 -21.42 10.13 -9.20
N SER A 235 -21.90 9.19 -8.38
CA SER A 235 -22.62 9.43 -7.14
C SER A 235 -22.51 8.21 -6.23
N PHE A 236 -22.64 8.44 -4.92
CA PHE A 236 -22.65 7.36 -3.94
C PHE A 236 -24.11 7.04 -3.59
N PRO A 237 -24.58 5.80 -3.82
CA PRO A 237 -25.95 5.44 -3.47
C PRO A 237 -26.10 5.46 -1.95
N THR A 238 -27.25 5.94 -1.47
CA THR A 238 -27.58 6.00 -0.05
C THR A 238 -28.69 5.02 0.29
N ASP A 239 -28.72 4.53 1.52
CA ASP A 239 -29.88 3.83 2.08
C ASP A 239 -31.07 4.79 2.34
N GLN A 240 -32.15 4.25 2.91
CA GLN A 240 -33.36 5.01 3.24
C GLN A 240 -33.12 6.09 4.31
N GLU A 241 -32.01 6.01 5.04
CA GLU A 241 -31.63 6.92 6.12
C GLU A 241 -30.57 7.95 5.67
N GLY A 242 -30.14 7.89 4.40
CA GLY A 242 -29.15 8.79 3.82
C GLY A 242 -27.70 8.39 4.08
N ASN A 243 -27.44 7.20 4.64
CA ASN A 243 -26.06 6.71 4.80
C ASN A 243 -25.56 6.13 3.48
N LEU A 244 -24.29 6.34 3.18
CA LEU A 244 -23.66 5.77 1.99
C LEU A 244 -23.67 4.24 2.05
N LEU A 245 -24.20 3.60 1.01
CA LEU A 245 -24.09 2.16 0.84
C LEU A 245 -22.62 1.79 0.61
N ARG A 246 -22.11 0.89 1.45
CA ARG A 246 -20.76 0.32 1.33
C ARG A 246 -20.79 -0.89 0.41
N ASP A 247 -19.64 -1.22 -0.18
CA ASP A 247 -19.41 -2.47 -0.93
C ASP A 247 -20.23 -2.70 -2.21
N VAL A 248 -20.85 -1.65 -2.77
CA VAL A 248 -21.53 -1.72 -4.08
C VAL A 248 -20.59 -1.29 -5.22
N LYS A 249 -20.63 -2.02 -6.35
CA LYS A 249 -19.95 -1.65 -7.60
C LYS A 249 -20.46 -0.28 -8.08
N ARG A 250 -19.55 0.69 -8.14
CA ARG A 250 -19.85 2.11 -8.42
C ARG A 250 -18.83 2.81 -9.33
N HIS A 251 -17.79 2.08 -9.73
CA HIS A 251 -16.73 2.54 -10.62
C HIS A 251 -16.78 1.79 -11.95
N PRO A 252 -16.24 2.36 -13.04
CA PRO A 252 -16.32 1.78 -14.40
C PRO A 252 -15.71 0.39 -14.55
N THR A 253 -16.05 -0.23 -15.68
CA THR A 253 -15.33 -1.37 -16.25
C THR A 253 -14.72 -0.93 -17.58
N ILE A 254 -13.42 -1.11 -17.75
CA ILE A 254 -12.68 -0.88 -19.00
C ILE A 254 -12.32 -2.26 -19.56
N GLU A 255 -12.72 -2.55 -20.80
CA GLU A 255 -12.41 -3.81 -21.49
C GLU A 255 -10.99 -3.76 -22.10
N ASP A 256 -10.57 -4.87 -22.72
CA ASP A 256 -9.26 -5.03 -23.39
C ASP A 256 -9.10 -4.14 -24.62
#